data_AF-A0AAW8YRM8-F1
#
_entry.id   AF-A0AAW8YRM8-F1
#
_cell.length_a   1.000
_cell.length_b   1.000
_cell.length_c   1.000
_cell.angle_alpha   90.00
_cell.angle_beta   90.00
_cell.angle_gamma   90.00
#
_symmetry.space_group_name_H-M   'P 1'
#
loop_
_entity.id
_entity.type
_entity.pdbx_description
1 polymer ?
#
loop_
_entity_poly.entity_id
_entity_poly.type
_entity_poly.pdbx_seq_one_letter_code
_entity_poly.pdbx_strand_id
1 'polypeptide(L)'
;MSTIKFELNDKNEIISYVKQGGIVGVDLVNFDDNKLPDGFYENYKPSFYLLENNEIVENPNYVALNPPKTGPSQQDKINAQIMLTQAKQKVEQDKFNAQILLKLTGGTK
;
A
#
# COMPACT_ATOMS: atom_id res chain seq x y z
N MET A 1 10.59 12.94 35.93
CA MET A 1 11.02 11.96 34.93
C MET A 1 9.96 11.94 33.85
N SER A 2 10.36 12.05 32.58
CA SER A 2 9.41 11.92 31.46
C SER A 2 9.21 10.44 31.17
N THR A 3 7.98 10.03 30.87
CA THR A 3 7.60 8.64 30.70
C THR A 3 6.72 8.51 29.46
N ILE A 4 7.15 7.63 28.57
CA ILE A 4 6.39 7.13 27.43
C ILE A 4 5.74 5.82 27.83
N LYS A 5 4.61 5.52 27.22
CA LYS A 5 3.92 4.26 27.44
C LYS A 5 3.79 3.52 26.12
N PHE A 6 4.15 2.25 26.11
CA PHE A 6 4.15 1.40 24.93
C PHE A 6 3.03 0.39 24.98
N GLU A 7 2.34 0.23 23.86
CA GLU A 7 1.56 -0.96 23.58
C GLU A 7 2.49 -1.99 22.95
N LEU A 8 2.52 -3.18 23.54
CA LEU A 8 3.33 -4.30 23.08
C LEU A 8 2.44 -5.42 22.56
N ASN A 9 2.86 -6.10 21.51
CA ASN A 9 2.25 -7.36 21.12
C ASN A 9 2.88 -8.56 21.86
N ASP A 10 2.42 -9.77 21.55
CA ASP A 10 2.88 -11.03 22.16
C ASP A 10 4.39 -11.32 21.98
N LYS A 11 5.08 -10.58 21.10
CA LYS A 11 6.52 -10.70 20.84
C LYS A 11 7.33 -9.56 21.44
N ASN A 12 6.72 -8.73 22.30
CA ASN A 12 7.31 -7.50 22.85
C ASN A 12 7.67 -6.45 21.77
N GLU A 13 7.06 -6.53 20.59
CA GLU A 13 7.20 -5.50 19.57
C GLU A 13 6.34 -4.30 19.95
N ILE A 14 6.91 -3.09 19.84
CA ILE A 14 6.18 -1.85 20.06
C ILE A 14 5.28 -1.61 18.85
N ILE A 15 3.97 -1.66 19.07
CA ILE A 15 2.97 -1.44 18.01
C ILE A 15 2.35 -0.03 18.09
N SER A 16 2.29 0.56 19.28
CA SER A 16 1.92 1.96 19.47
C SER A 16 2.61 2.56 20.71
N TYR A 17 2.60 3.90 20.82
CA TYR A 17 3.07 4.60 22.00
C TYR A 17 2.25 5.85 22.30
N VAL A 18 2.24 6.25 23.58
CA VAL A 18 1.65 7.52 24.03
C VAL A 18 2.62 8.25 24.96
N LYS A 19 2.79 9.56 24.74
CA LYS A 19 3.56 10.44 25.65
C LYS A 19 2.71 10.95 26.81
N GLN A 20 1.40 11.07 26.62
CA GLN A 20 0.46 11.59 27.60
C GLN A 20 -0.87 10.85 27.51
N GLY A 21 -1.53 10.65 28.64
CA GLY A 21 -2.80 9.93 28.70
C GLY A 21 -2.65 8.41 28.58
N GLY A 22 -3.52 7.79 27.80
CA GLY A 22 -3.61 6.35 27.59
C GLY A 22 -4.54 6.01 26.43
N ILE A 23 -4.55 4.74 26.03
CA ILE A 23 -5.45 4.19 25.02
C ILE A 23 -6.47 3.32 25.74
N VAL A 24 -7.76 3.60 25.56
CA VAL A 24 -8.83 2.84 26.23
C VAL A 24 -8.84 1.41 25.70
N GLY A 25 -8.86 0.43 26.62
CA GLY A 25 -8.89 -1.00 26.27
C GLY A 25 -7.54 -1.58 25.84
N VAL A 26 -6.44 -0.82 26.04
CA VAL A 26 -5.09 -1.25 25.73
C VAL A 26 -4.22 -1.16 26.99
N ASP A 27 -3.51 -2.25 27.27
CA ASP A 27 -2.53 -2.28 28.35
C ASP A 27 -1.23 -1.66 27.85
N LEU A 28 -0.77 -0.64 28.58
CA LEU A 28 0.43 0.12 28.23
C LEU A 28 1.53 -0.07 29.27
N VAL A 29 2.75 -0.31 28.80
CA VAL A 29 3.95 -0.45 29.64
C VAL A 29 4.65 0.90 29.75
N ASN A 30 4.87 1.40 30.97
CA ASN A 30 5.62 2.63 31.20
C ASN A 30 7.11 2.40 30.96
N PHE A 31 7.76 3.35 30.28
CA PHE A 31 9.18 3.32 29.97
C PHE A 31 9.81 4.70 30.18
N ASP A 32 11.10 4.73 30.54
CA ASP A 32 11.85 5.96 30.77
C ASP A 32 12.28 6.59 29.44
N ASP A 33 11.80 7.79 29.13
CA ASP A 33 12.10 8.49 27.88
C ASP A 33 13.60 8.71 27.65
N ASN A 34 14.38 8.78 28.73
CA ASN A 34 15.83 8.99 28.63
C ASN A 34 16.59 7.76 28.12
N LYS A 35 15.92 6.61 28.02
CA LYS A 35 16.48 5.35 27.52
C LYS A 35 16.05 5.02 26.09
N LEU A 36 15.36 5.94 25.42
CA LEU A 36 15.02 5.76 24.02
C LEU A 36 16.29 5.85 23.16
N PRO A 37 16.41 5.01 22.12
CA PRO A 37 17.50 5.14 21.16
C PRO A 37 17.42 6.48 20.42
N ASP A 38 18.57 6.99 20.00
CA ASP A 38 18.65 8.20 19.20
C ASP A 38 17.82 8.04 17.92
N GLY A 39 17.00 9.06 17.61
CA GLY A 39 16.15 9.04 16.42
C GLY A 39 14.92 8.13 16.54
N PHE A 40 14.57 7.64 17.74
CA PHE A 40 13.41 6.77 17.95
C PHE A 40 12.14 7.30 17.28
N TYR A 41 11.84 8.59 17.43
CA TYR A 41 10.60 9.18 16.92
C TYR A 41 10.58 9.29 15.39
N GLU A 42 11.73 9.59 14.80
CA GLU A 42 11.94 9.72 13.36
C GLU A 42 11.88 8.36 12.65
N ASN A 43 12.40 7.34 13.30
CA ASN A 43 12.51 5.99 12.77
C ASN A 43 11.32 5.10 13.14
N TYR A 44 10.44 5.55 14.04
CA TYR A 44 9.33 4.76 14.54
C TYR A 44 8.44 4.24 13.42
N LYS A 45 8.30 2.92 13.38
CA LYS A 45 7.29 2.18 12.61
C LYS A 45 6.77 1.07 13.52
N PRO A 46 5.48 0.69 13.43
CA PRO A 46 4.96 -0.45 14.18
C PRO A 46 5.83 -1.68 13.95
N SER A 47 6.16 -2.39 15.04
CA SER A 47 7.03 -3.58 15.06
C SER A 47 8.51 -3.37 14.68
N PHE A 48 8.97 -2.13 14.44
CA PHE A 48 10.38 -1.86 14.14
C PHE A 48 11.28 -1.96 15.39
N TYR A 49 10.72 -1.67 16.57
CA TYR A 49 11.43 -1.75 17.85
C TYR A 49 10.82 -2.83 18.76
N LEU A 50 11.66 -3.45 19.59
CA LEU A 50 11.31 -4.41 20.64
C LEU A 50 11.65 -3.82 22.02
N LEU A 51 10.90 -4.21 23.05
CA LEU A 51 11.32 -4.05 24.45
C LEU A 51 11.95 -5.36 24.93
N GLU A 52 13.27 -5.37 25.12
CA GLU A 52 14.02 -6.52 25.65
C GLU A 52 14.92 -6.09 26.80
N ASN A 53 14.92 -6.84 27.90
CA ASN A 53 15.77 -6.55 29.07
C ASN A 53 15.68 -5.10 29.58
N ASN A 54 14.49 -4.50 29.48
CA ASN A 54 14.23 -3.09 29.85
C ASN A 54 14.98 -2.05 29.01
N GLU A 55 15.33 -2.42 27.77
CA GLU A 55 15.94 -1.58 26.73
C GLU A 55 15.11 -1.67 25.44
N ILE A 56 15.13 -0.60 24.65
CA ILE A 56 14.50 -0.57 23.33
C ILE A 56 15.56 -0.91 22.28
N VAL A 57 15.37 -2.02 21.57
CA VAL A 57 16.28 -2.51 20.53
C VAL A 57 15.56 -2.62 19.19
N GLU A 58 16.29 -2.55 18.08
CA GLU A 58 15.70 -2.79 16.75
C GLU A 58 15.27 -4.25 16.60
N ASN A 59 14.11 -4.48 15.97
CA ASN A 59 13.61 -5.81 15.70
C ASN A 59 14.38 -6.44 14.53
N PRO A 60 15.21 -7.48 14.75
CA PRO A 60 15.99 -8.12 13.68
C PRO A 60 15.09 -8.83 12.66
N ASN A 61 13.83 -9.09 13.01
CA ASN A 61 12.83 -9.74 12.14
C ASN A 61 11.84 -8.74 11.54
N TYR A 62 12.14 -7.44 11.60
CA TYR A 62 11.25 -6.42 11.05
C TYR A 62 11.01 -6.63 9.55
N VAL A 63 9.72 -6.74 9.18
CA VAL A 63 9.28 -6.76 7.80
C VAL A 63 8.49 -5.48 7.54
N ALA A 64 9.03 -4.62 6.69
CA ALA A 64 8.32 -3.41 6.30
C ALA A 64 6.98 -3.76 5.65
N LEU A 65 5.90 -3.12 6.12
CA LEU A 65 4.62 -3.18 5.44
C LEU A 65 4.79 -2.57 4.05
N ASN A 66 4.72 -3.41 3.02
CA ASN A 66 4.68 -2.93 1.66
C ASN A 66 3.31 -2.29 1.43
N PRO A 67 3.23 -0.97 1.14
CA PRO A 67 1.96 -0.39 0.76
C PRO A 67 1.42 -1.16 -0.46
N PRO A 68 0.10 -1.35 -0.55
CA PRO A 68 -0.48 -1.99 -1.72
C PRO A 68 -0.04 -1.24 -2.97
N LYS A 69 0.35 -1.98 -4.02
CA LYS A 69 0.76 -1.38 -5.29
C LYS A 69 -0.40 -0.55 -5.83
N THR A 70 -0.24 0.77 -5.84
CA THR A 70 -1.22 1.68 -6.41
C THR A 70 -0.99 1.77 -7.92
N GLY A 71 -1.92 1.23 -8.71
CA GLY A 71 -1.88 1.33 -10.16
C GLY A 71 -2.69 0.23 -10.85
N PRO A 72 -2.89 0.34 -12.18
CA PRO A 72 -3.59 -0.69 -12.94
C PRO A 72 -2.84 -2.02 -12.83
N SER A 73 -3.58 -3.07 -12.50
CA SER A 73 -3.06 -4.43 -12.51
C SER A 73 -2.63 -4.82 -13.93
N GLN A 74 -1.88 -5.92 -14.04
CA GLN A 74 -1.55 -6.47 -15.36
C GLN A 74 -2.82 -6.84 -16.15
N GLN A 75 -3.86 -7.33 -15.46
CA GLN A 75 -5.14 -7.62 -16.07
C GLN A 75 -5.83 -6.36 -16.61
N ASP A 76 -5.77 -5.25 -15.89
CA ASP A 76 -6.34 -3.98 -16.35
C ASP A 76 -5.66 -3.49 -17.63
N LYS A 77 -4.34 -3.64 -17.71
CA LYS A 77 -3.57 -3.30 -18.93
C LYS A 77 -3.94 -4.22 -20.10
N ILE A 78 -4.11 -5.52 -19.85
CA ILE A 78 -4.54 -6.48 -20.86
C ILE A 78 -5.94 -6.13 -21.37
N ASN A 79 -6.88 -5.86 -20.46
CA ASN A 79 -8.25 -5.49 -20.79
C ASN A 79 -8.28 -4.20 -21.63
N ALA A 80 -7.53 -3.17 -21.23
CA ALA A 80 -7.42 -1.93 -21.98
C ALA A 80 -6.86 -2.17 -23.39
N GLN A 81 -5.84 -3.02 -23.53
CA GLN A 81 -5.26 -3.37 -24.83
C GLN A 81 -6.27 -4.11 -25.72
N ILE A 82 -7.02 -5.06 -25.17
CA ILE A 82 -8.07 -5.79 -25.90
C ILE A 82 -9.15 -4.81 -26.37
N MET A 83 -9.65 -3.93 -25.50
CA MET A 83 -10.65 -2.93 -25.87
C MET A 83 -10.15 -2.00 -26.98
N LEU A 84 -8.89 -1.54 -26.89
CA LEU A 84 -8.30 -0.70 -27.93
C LEU A 84 -8.22 -1.43 -29.28
N THR A 85 -7.80 -2.70 -29.27
CA THR A 85 -7.72 -3.52 -30.48
C THR A 85 -9.11 -3.73 -31.09
N GLN A 86 -10.12 -4.06 -30.27
CA GLN A 86 -11.49 -4.21 -30.74
C GLN A 86 -12.05 -2.92 -31.33
N ALA A 87 -11.78 -1.76 -30.70
CA ALA A 87 -12.21 -0.46 -31.21
C ALA A 87 -11.57 -0.16 -32.59
N LYS A 88 -10.27 -0.45 -32.75
CA LYS A 88 -9.59 -0.29 -34.05
C LYS A 88 -10.18 -1.20 -35.12
N GLN A 89 -10.40 -2.47 -34.79
CA GLN A 89 -11.00 -3.44 -35.71
C GLN A 89 -12.41 -3.01 -36.14
N LYS A 90 -13.23 -2.48 -35.22
CA LYS A 90 -14.56 -1.95 -35.56
C LYS A 90 -14.47 -0.78 -36.55
N VAL A 91 -13.57 0.18 -36.31
CA VAL A 91 -13.36 1.31 -37.22
C VAL A 91 -12.92 0.85 -38.62
N GLU A 92 -12.03 -0.15 -38.69
CA GLU A 92 -11.60 -0.73 -39.96
C GLU A 92 -12.72 -1.48 -40.67
N GLN A 93 -13.51 -2.24 -39.91
CA GLN A 93 -14.68 -2.96 -40.42
C GLN A 93 -15.74 -1.99 -40.97
N ASP A 94 -16.02 -0.89 -40.27
CA ASP A 94 -16.97 0.13 -40.72
C ASP A 94 -16.51 0.80 -42.01
N LYS A 95 -15.20 1.11 -42.12
CA LYS A 95 -14.60 1.62 -43.36
C LYS A 95 -14.73 0.62 -44.51
N PHE A 96 -14.48 -0.65 -44.25
CA PHE A 96 -14.64 -1.71 -45.25
C PHE A 96 -16.10 -1.84 -45.70
N ASN A 97 -17.04 -1.91 -44.74
CA ASN A 97 -18.47 -1.99 -45.01
C ASN A 97 -18.96 -0.80 -45.85
N ALA A 98 -18.52 0.41 -45.54
CA ALA A 98 -18.85 1.61 -46.32
C ALA A 98 -18.32 1.55 -47.76
N GLN A 99 -17.11 1.03 -47.98
CA GLN A 99 -16.54 0.85 -49.32
C GLN A 99 -17.32 -0.18 -50.14
N ILE A 100 -17.74 -1.29 -49.52
CA ILE A 100 -18.56 -2.31 -50.19
C ILE A 100 -19.91 -1.72 -50.59
N LEU A 101 -20.58 -0.99 -49.68
CA LEU A 101 -21.85 -0.32 -49.98
C LEU A 101 -21.73 0.63 -51.17
N LEU A 102 -20.70 1.50 -51.18
CA LEU A 102 -20.47 2.44 -52.28
C LEU A 102 -20.28 1.75 -53.64
N LYS A 103 -19.54 0.63 -53.68
CA LYS A 103 -19.34 -0.16 -54.91
C LYS A 103 -20.65 -0.78 -55.40
N LEU A 104 -21.48 -1.30 -54.49
CA LEU A 104 -22.77 -1.89 -54.82
C LEU A 104 -23.77 -0.85 -55.33
N THR A 105 -23.81 0.35 -54.73
CA THR A 105 -24.71 1.42 -55.14
C THR A 105 -24.23 2.18 -56.39
N GLY A 106 -22.92 2.26 -56.62
CA GLY A 106 -22.32 2.92 -57.78
C GLY A 106 -22.28 2.08 -59.07
N GLY A 107 -22.58 0.78 -58.98
CA GLY A 107 -22.59 -0.16 -60.11
C GLY A 107 -23.92 -0.25 -60.88
N THR A 108 -24.92 0.55 -60.53
CA THR A 108 -26.19 0.65 -61.29
C THR A 108 -26.14 1.85 -62.22
N LYS A 109 -25.53 1.66 -63.40
CA LYS A 109 -25.76 2.48 -64.59
C LYS A 109 -25.98 1.56 -65.78
#